data_AF-A0A383TUK3-F1
#
_entry.id   AF-A0A383TUK3-F1
#
_cell.length_a   1.000
_cell.length_b   1.000
_cell.length_c   1.000
_cell.angle_alpha   90.00
_cell.angle_beta   90.00
_cell.angle_gamma   90.00
#
_symmetry.space_group_name_H-M   'P 1'
#
loop_
_entity.id
_entity.type
_entity.pdbx_description
1 polymer ?
#
loop_
_entity_poly.entity_id
_entity_poly.type
_entity_poly.pdbx_seq_one_letter_code
_entity_poly.pdbx_strand_id
1 'polypeptide(L)'
;MKEIAQKTIVNQSVSKSIANYKRMGIDVDILEMDQDFILVKIKQSRLINGFVLNKKQLIGRAKEIFEPTGLGIKVIPVVYSLDVENITPNWIVEKMNEFGLKRSDIISHLAYDKSQLSLYLSGERGMTKSVRASFYWYFKVFELNRDFRE
;
A
#
# COMPACT_ATOMS: atom_id res chain seq x y z
N MET A 1 0.20 -21.25 32.20
CA MET A 1 0.90 -20.05 32.69
C MET A 1 1.41 -19.11 31.59
N LYS A 2 1.85 -19.59 30.41
CA LYS A 2 2.28 -18.71 29.29
C LYS A 2 1.16 -17.82 28.70
N GLU A 3 -0.08 -18.28 28.70
CA GLU A 3 -1.23 -17.57 28.12
C GLU A 3 -1.72 -16.36 28.95
N ILE A 4 -1.49 -16.39 30.27
CA ILE A 4 -1.85 -15.30 31.20
C ILE A 4 -0.86 -14.13 31.07
N ALA A 5 0.40 -14.41 30.73
CA ALA A 5 1.41 -13.39 30.46
C ALA A 5 1.13 -12.63 29.13
N GLN A 6 0.58 -13.33 28.12
CA GLN A 6 0.22 -12.73 26.83
C GLN A 6 -0.87 -11.67 26.94
N LYS A 7 -1.87 -11.88 27.80
CA LYS A 7 -2.98 -10.92 28.02
C LYS A 7 -2.61 -9.71 28.88
N THR A 8 -1.58 -9.82 29.72
CA THR A 8 -1.24 -8.76 30.69
C THR A 8 -0.34 -7.69 30.07
N ILE A 9 0.47 -8.03 29.06
CA ILE A 9 1.44 -7.11 28.43
C ILE A 9 0.81 -6.31 27.27
N VAL A 10 -0.10 -6.93 26.51
CA VAL A 10 -0.87 -6.22 25.48
C VAL A 10 -2.02 -5.47 26.17
N ASN A 11 -1.70 -4.31 26.74
CA ASN A 11 -2.69 -3.47 27.38
C ASN A 11 -3.71 -2.89 26.37
N GLN A 12 -4.78 -2.29 26.89
CA GLN A 12 -5.83 -1.68 26.08
C GLN A 12 -5.31 -0.59 25.13
N SER A 13 -4.21 0.08 25.48
CA SER A 13 -3.59 1.14 24.66
C SER A 13 -2.94 0.58 23.39
N VAL A 14 -2.19 -0.54 23.51
CA VAL A 14 -1.58 -1.24 22.37
C VAL A 14 -2.67 -1.72 21.41
N SER A 15 -3.70 -2.40 21.94
CA SER A 15 -4.83 -2.89 21.15
C SER A 15 -5.55 -1.75 20.39
N LYS A 16 -5.77 -0.61 21.05
CA LYS A 16 -6.39 0.57 20.43
C LYS A 16 -5.50 1.16 19.33
N SER A 17 -4.19 1.21 19.55
CA SER A 17 -3.23 1.71 18.57
C SER A 17 -3.18 0.82 17.32
N ILE A 18 -3.15 -0.51 17.49
CA ILE A 18 -3.23 -1.47 16.38
C ILE A 18 -4.52 -1.27 15.58
N ALA A 19 -5.67 -1.12 16.26
CA ALA A 19 -6.94 -0.87 15.59
C ALA A 19 -6.96 0.46 14.80
N ASN A 20 -6.32 1.52 15.34
CA ASN A 20 -6.15 2.78 14.63
C ASN A 20 -5.31 2.63 13.37
N TYR A 21 -4.17 1.94 13.45
CA TYR A 21 -3.31 1.67 12.30
C TYR A 21 -3.98 0.81 11.24
N LYS A 22 -4.78 -0.18 11.64
CA LYS A 22 -5.58 -1.00 10.73
C LYS A 22 -6.55 -0.17 9.89
N ARG A 23 -7.21 0.83 10.51
CA ARG A 23 -8.06 1.80 9.80
C ARG A 23 -7.27 2.63 8.79
N MET A 24 -5.98 2.86 9.05
CA MET A 24 -5.04 3.55 8.15
C MET A 24 -4.35 2.62 7.15
N GLY A 25 -4.85 1.38 6.96
CA GLY A 25 -4.30 0.45 5.97
C GLY A 25 -2.98 -0.21 6.38
N ILE A 26 -2.66 -0.19 7.68
CA ILE A 26 -1.46 -0.78 8.24
C ILE A 26 -1.85 -1.91 9.19
N ASP A 27 -1.52 -3.14 8.81
CA ASP A 27 -1.73 -4.33 9.63
C ASP A 27 -0.52 -4.54 10.54
N VAL A 28 -0.79 -4.88 11.79
CA VAL A 28 0.22 -5.12 12.83
C VAL A 28 -0.07 -6.48 13.45
N ASP A 29 0.82 -7.43 13.22
CA ASP A 29 0.72 -8.80 13.75
C ASP A 29 1.85 -9.02 14.76
N ILE A 30 1.50 -9.40 15.99
CA ILE A 30 2.48 -9.86 16.98
C ILE A 30 2.77 -11.33 16.67
N LEU A 31 4.00 -11.64 16.25
CA LEU A 31 4.40 -12.99 15.87
C LEU A 31 4.93 -13.79 17.08
N GLU A 32 5.68 -13.12 17.94
CA GLU A 32 6.29 -13.70 19.13
C GLU A 32 6.36 -12.65 20.24
N MET A 33 6.17 -13.07 21.48
CA MET A 33 6.31 -12.22 22.66
C MET A 33 6.73 -13.07 23.84
N ASP A 34 7.82 -12.67 24.50
CA ASP A 34 8.29 -13.23 25.76
C ASP A 34 8.52 -12.12 26.80
N GLN A 35 9.36 -12.40 27.80
CA GLN A 35 9.64 -11.45 28.89
C GLN A 35 10.66 -10.36 28.51
N ASP A 36 11.44 -10.57 27.45
CA ASP A 36 12.55 -9.70 27.06
C ASP A 36 12.29 -8.98 25.74
N PHE A 37 11.58 -9.61 24.81
CA PHE A 37 11.32 -9.04 23.49
C PHE A 37 9.93 -9.33 22.92
N ILE A 38 9.58 -8.50 21.93
CA ILE A 38 8.42 -8.67 21.07
C ILE A 38 8.87 -8.66 19.60
N LEU A 39 8.42 -9.65 18.84
CA LEU A 39 8.59 -9.73 17.39
C LEU A 39 7.28 -9.33 16.71
N VAL A 40 7.34 -8.27 15.92
CA VAL A 40 6.17 -7.70 15.26
C VAL A 40 6.37 -7.66 13.76
N LYS A 41 5.37 -8.13 13.03
CA LYS A 41 5.23 -7.88 11.60
C LYS A 41 4.32 -6.68 11.39
N ILE A 42 4.81 -5.69 10.68
CA ILE A 42 4.03 -4.51 10.31
C ILE A 42 3.96 -4.41 8.79
N LYS A 43 2.74 -4.39 8.24
CA LYS A 43 2.50 -4.43 6.81
C LYS A 43 1.62 -3.26 6.38
N GLN A 44 2.03 -2.51 5.36
CA GLN A 44 1.10 -1.62 4.67
C GLN A 44 0.31 -2.43 3.63
N SER A 45 -0.94 -2.75 3.93
CA SER A 45 -1.82 -3.52 3.03
C SER A 45 -2.63 -2.64 2.10
N ARG A 46 -2.89 -1.38 2.47
CA ARG A 46 -3.65 -0.42 1.67
C ARG A 46 -2.97 0.94 1.64
N LEU A 47 -3.17 1.65 0.54
CA LEU A 47 -2.80 3.05 0.41
C LEU A 47 -3.95 3.91 0.94
N ILE A 48 -3.66 4.75 1.91
CA ILE A 48 -4.57 5.78 2.41
C ILE A 48 -4.00 7.12 2.00
N ASN A 49 -4.82 7.95 1.34
CA ASN A 49 -4.45 9.28 0.83
C ASN A 49 -3.18 9.29 -0.04
N GLY A 50 -2.91 8.18 -0.75
CA GLY A 50 -1.75 8.05 -1.64
C GLY A 50 -0.40 7.86 -0.94
N PHE A 51 -0.36 7.77 0.39
CA PHE A 51 0.91 7.60 1.10
C PHE A 51 1.46 6.17 0.94
N VAL A 52 2.67 6.06 0.39
CA VAL A 52 3.48 4.83 0.36
C VAL A 52 4.54 4.93 1.46
N LEU A 53 4.48 4.04 2.45
CA LEU A 53 5.42 4.03 3.55
C LEU A 53 6.62 3.15 3.22
N ASN A 54 7.81 3.68 3.47
CA ASN A 54 9.04 2.90 3.40
C ASN A 54 9.27 2.08 4.68
N LYS A 55 10.28 1.20 4.65
CA LYS A 55 10.62 0.32 5.79
C LYS A 55 10.89 1.11 7.07
N LYS A 56 11.62 2.24 6.99
CA LYS A 56 11.97 3.07 8.16
C LYS A 56 10.72 3.66 8.82
N GLN A 57 9.77 4.16 8.02
CA GLN A 57 8.51 4.72 8.51
C GLN A 57 7.60 3.67 9.15
N LEU A 58 7.59 2.45 8.63
CA LEU A 58 6.87 1.33 9.23
C LEU A 58 7.52 0.89 10.56
N ILE A 59 8.85 0.79 10.59
CA ILE A 59 9.58 0.49 11.83
C ILE A 59 9.27 1.54 12.91
N GLY A 60 9.25 2.83 12.54
CA GLY A 60 8.91 3.91 13.48
C GLY A 60 7.52 3.71 14.13
N ARG A 61 6.51 3.38 13.33
CA ARG A 61 5.14 3.12 13.84
C ARG A 61 5.08 1.91 14.75
N ALA A 62 5.78 0.83 14.42
CA ALA A 62 5.84 -0.34 15.29
C ALA A 62 6.48 0.03 16.64
N LYS A 63 7.56 0.81 16.62
CA LYS A 63 8.19 1.32 17.85
C LYS A 63 7.25 2.19 18.67
N GLU A 64 6.53 3.13 18.06
CA GLU A 64 5.53 3.97 18.76
C GLU A 64 4.46 3.14 19.50
N ILE A 65 4.06 2.00 18.93
CA ILE A 65 3.06 1.11 19.55
C ILE A 65 3.65 0.35 20.75
N PHE A 66 4.88 -0.15 20.61
CA PHE A 66 5.43 -1.17 21.51
C PHE A 66 6.54 -0.67 22.44
N GLU A 67 7.16 0.49 22.22
CA GLU A 67 8.12 1.09 23.15
C GLU A 67 7.54 1.30 24.56
N PRO A 68 6.27 1.70 24.74
CA PRO A 68 5.67 1.80 26.08
C PRO A 68 5.59 0.48 26.86
N THR A 69 5.84 -0.67 26.22
CA THR A 69 5.88 -1.97 26.90
C THR A 69 7.18 -2.22 27.65
N GLY A 70 8.25 -1.47 27.33
CA GLY A 70 9.59 -1.66 27.91
C GLY A 70 10.36 -2.87 27.37
N LEU A 71 9.76 -3.67 26.48
CA LEU A 71 10.40 -4.84 25.87
C LEU A 71 11.31 -4.45 24.70
N GLY A 72 12.31 -5.28 24.42
CA GLY A 72 13.10 -5.18 23.19
C GLY A 72 12.23 -5.43 21.95
N ILE A 73 12.32 -4.56 20.93
CA ILE A 73 11.42 -4.62 19.76
C ILE A 73 12.18 -5.11 18.53
N LYS A 74 11.75 -6.25 17.98
CA LYS A 74 12.17 -6.75 16.66
C LYS A 74 11.04 -6.54 15.66
N VAL A 75 11.35 -5.92 14.52
CA VAL A 75 10.32 -5.53 13.53
C VAL A 75 10.61 -6.15 12.17
N ILE A 76 9.58 -6.76 11.58
CA ILE A 76 9.55 -7.23 10.18
C ILE A 76 8.67 -6.26 9.38
N PRO A 77 9.25 -5.25 8.70
CA PRO A 77 8.49 -4.32 7.89
C PRO A 77 8.17 -4.89 6.51
N VAL A 78 6.90 -4.87 6.13
CA VAL A 78 6.42 -5.25 4.81
C VAL A 78 5.79 -4.01 4.15
N VAL A 79 6.51 -3.43 3.20
CA VAL A 79 6.04 -2.27 2.44
C VAL A 79 4.88 -2.65 1.52
N TYR A 80 4.11 -1.65 1.11
CA TYR A 80 3.09 -1.84 0.08
C TYR A 80 3.71 -2.40 -1.20
N SER A 81 3.08 -3.43 -1.76
CA SER A 81 3.48 -4.03 -3.04
C SER A 81 2.31 -3.95 -4.00
N LEU A 82 2.54 -3.35 -5.16
CA LEU A 82 1.56 -3.30 -6.24
C LEU A 82 1.47 -4.67 -6.93
N ASP A 83 0.26 -5.20 -7.04
CA ASP A 83 -0.05 -6.30 -7.94
C ASP A 83 -0.41 -5.74 -9.32
N VAL A 84 0.48 -5.95 -10.30
CA VAL A 84 0.34 -5.40 -11.65
C VAL A 84 -0.37 -6.34 -12.62
N GLU A 85 -0.61 -7.60 -12.25
CA GLU A 85 -1.10 -8.61 -13.19
C GLU A 85 -2.52 -8.25 -13.70
N ASN A 86 -3.32 -7.61 -12.84
CA ASN A 86 -4.68 -7.15 -13.16
C ASN A 86 -4.73 -5.90 -14.06
N ILE A 87 -3.59 -5.27 -14.34
CA ILE A 87 -3.52 -4.06 -15.17
C ILE A 87 -3.45 -4.47 -16.64
N THR A 88 -4.62 -4.73 -17.22
CA THR A 88 -4.81 -5.17 -18.61
C THR A 88 -5.18 -4.01 -19.53
N PRO A 89 -5.09 -4.17 -20.87
CA PRO A 89 -5.58 -3.16 -21.82
C PRO A 89 -7.04 -2.76 -21.57
N ASN A 90 -7.92 -3.73 -21.28
CA ASN A 90 -9.32 -3.47 -20.96
C ASN A 90 -9.47 -2.64 -19.69
N TRP A 91 -8.74 -2.99 -18.62
CA TRP A 91 -8.74 -2.22 -17.38
C TRP A 91 -8.28 -0.76 -17.61
N ILE A 92 -7.27 -0.55 -18.45
CA ILE A 92 -6.80 0.80 -18.82
C ILE A 92 -7.92 1.58 -19.55
N VAL A 93 -8.58 0.97 -20.53
CA VAL A 93 -9.67 1.61 -21.27
C VAL A 93 -10.86 1.92 -20.36
N GLU A 94 -11.22 1.03 -19.44
CA GLU A 94 -12.25 1.25 -18.44
C GLU A 94 -11.92 2.46 -17.54
N LYS A 95 -10.68 2.56 -17.05
CA LYS A 95 -10.21 3.71 -16.27
C LYS A 95 -10.16 5.01 -17.08
N MET A 96 -9.80 4.93 -18.35
CA MET A 96 -9.90 6.10 -19.24
C MET A 96 -11.34 6.60 -19.35
N ASN A 97 -12.29 5.68 -19.55
CA ASN A 97 -13.71 6.03 -19.63
C ASN A 97 -14.24 6.58 -18.30
N GLU A 98 -13.89 5.95 -17.17
CA GLU A 98 -14.28 6.39 -15.81
C GLU A 98 -13.87 7.86 -15.56
N PHE A 99 -12.67 8.25 -16.00
CA PHE A 99 -12.14 9.60 -15.78
C PHE A 99 -12.29 10.55 -16.98
N GLY A 100 -13.03 10.15 -18.03
CA GLY A 100 -13.23 10.98 -19.23
C GLY A 100 -11.95 11.30 -20.02
N LEU A 101 -10.93 10.43 -19.93
CA LEU A 101 -9.63 10.62 -20.54
C LEU A 101 -9.56 10.11 -21.98
N LYS A 102 -8.89 10.88 -22.83
CA LYS A 102 -8.58 10.51 -24.21
C LYS A 102 -7.16 9.95 -24.31
N ARG A 103 -6.89 9.21 -25.39
CA ARG A 103 -5.54 8.70 -25.68
C ARG A 103 -4.49 9.82 -25.76
N SER A 104 -4.88 11.00 -26.24
CA SER A 104 -4.02 12.20 -26.28
C SER A 104 -3.53 12.61 -24.90
N ASP A 105 -4.37 12.48 -23.88
CA ASP A 105 -4.03 12.88 -22.50
C ASP A 105 -3.00 11.91 -21.93
N ILE A 106 -3.18 10.61 -22.16
CA ILE A 106 -2.22 9.57 -21.76
C ILE A 106 -0.86 9.79 -22.43
N ILE A 107 -0.86 10.05 -23.75
CA ILE A 107 0.35 10.36 -24.53
C ILE A 107 1.09 11.54 -23.89
N SER A 108 0.36 12.62 -23.58
CA SER A 108 0.95 13.84 -23.01
C SER A 108 1.45 13.65 -21.58
N HIS A 109 0.69 12.95 -20.72
CA HIS A 109 1.01 12.86 -19.30
C HIS A 109 2.04 11.77 -18.97
N LEU A 110 2.04 10.66 -19.71
CA LEU A 110 2.96 9.55 -19.50
C LEU A 110 4.12 9.52 -20.49
N ALA A 111 4.20 10.51 -21.38
CA ALA A 111 5.25 10.62 -22.40
C ALA A 111 5.38 9.36 -23.27
N TYR A 112 4.26 8.74 -23.62
CA TYR A 112 4.22 7.62 -24.58
C TYR A 112 4.05 8.13 -25.99
N ASP A 113 4.77 7.53 -26.94
CA ASP A 113 4.47 7.73 -28.36
C ASP A 113 3.10 7.15 -28.71
N LYS A 114 2.41 7.79 -29.67
CA LYS A 114 1.09 7.36 -30.15
C LYS A 114 1.09 5.90 -30.61
N SER A 115 2.14 5.47 -31.31
CA SER A 115 2.29 4.09 -31.79
C SER A 115 2.42 3.10 -30.63
N GLN A 116 3.24 3.42 -29.63
CA GLN A 116 3.44 2.56 -28.46
C GLN A 116 2.15 2.38 -27.67
N LEU A 117 1.46 3.47 -27.34
CA LEU A 117 0.19 3.39 -26.63
C LEU A 117 -0.85 2.58 -27.43
N SER A 118 -0.90 2.75 -28.75
CA SER A 118 -1.83 1.99 -29.59
C SER A 118 -1.56 0.48 -29.53
N LEU A 119 -0.29 0.07 -29.62
CA LEU A 119 0.10 -1.35 -29.51
C LEU A 119 -0.18 -1.95 -28.13
N TYR A 120 -0.01 -1.17 -27.06
CA TYR A 120 -0.38 -1.61 -25.70
C TYR A 120 -1.88 -1.80 -25.56
N LEU A 121 -2.68 -0.86 -26.08
CA LEU A 121 -4.13 -0.91 -25.96
C LEU A 121 -4.79 -1.95 -26.88
N SER A 122 -4.18 -2.29 -28.03
CA SER A 122 -4.66 -3.37 -28.89
C SER A 122 -4.25 -4.76 -28.39
N GLY A 123 -3.29 -4.84 -27.48
CA GLY A 123 -2.73 -6.11 -26.99
C GLY A 123 -1.71 -6.74 -27.94
N GLU A 124 -1.42 -6.12 -29.10
CA GLU A 124 -0.37 -6.58 -30.02
C GLU A 124 1.01 -6.55 -29.37
N ARG A 125 1.22 -5.62 -28.42
CA ARG A 125 2.42 -5.59 -27.59
C ARG A 125 2.07 -5.76 -26.12
N GLY A 126 2.65 -6.79 -25.50
CA GLY A 126 2.58 -6.96 -24.05
C GLY A 126 3.21 -5.78 -23.30
N MET A 127 2.61 -5.43 -22.16
CA MET A 127 3.15 -4.43 -21.25
C MET A 127 4.05 -5.07 -20.21
N THR A 128 5.24 -4.49 -19.99
CA THR A 128 6.13 -4.85 -18.88
C THR A 128 5.49 -4.49 -17.54
N LYS A 129 6.03 -5.03 -16.44
CA LYS A 129 5.58 -4.67 -15.08
C LYS A 129 5.72 -3.16 -14.80
N SER A 130 6.76 -2.52 -15.32
CA SER A 130 6.96 -1.07 -15.16
C SER A 130 5.92 -0.24 -15.92
N VAL A 131 5.57 -0.63 -17.15
CA VAL A 131 4.51 0.02 -17.94
C VAL A 131 3.14 -0.17 -17.26
N ARG A 132 2.87 -1.36 -16.73
CA ARG A 132 1.64 -1.57 -15.96
C ARG A 132 1.61 -0.68 -14.72
N ALA A 133 2.71 -0.62 -13.97
CA ALA A 133 2.82 0.24 -12.81
C ALA A 133 2.62 1.73 -13.13
N SER A 134 3.10 2.23 -14.27
CA SER A 134 2.88 3.63 -14.66
C SER A 134 1.41 3.94 -14.87
N PHE A 135 0.66 3.07 -15.56
CA PHE A 135 -0.80 3.21 -15.69
C PHE A 135 -1.51 3.18 -14.35
N TYR A 136 -1.14 2.25 -13.46
CA TYR A 136 -1.72 2.20 -12.12
C TYR A 136 -1.56 3.52 -11.38
N TRP A 137 -0.32 4.01 -11.26
CA TRP A 137 -0.05 5.24 -10.51
C TRP A 137 -0.67 6.46 -11.16
N TYR A 138 -0.69 6.50 -12.50
CA TYR A 138 -1.38 7.53 -13.25
C TYR A 138 -2.85 7.63 -12.86
N PHE A 139 -3.62 6.54 -13.00
CA PHE A 139 -5.04 6.55 -12.61
C PHE A 139 -5.24 6.72 -11.10
N LYS A 140 -4.31 6.27 -10.27
CA LYS A 140 -4.35 6.50 -8.82
C LYS A 140 -4.37 7.99 -8.47
N VAL A 141 -3.65 8.82 -9.22
CA VAL A 141 -3.69 10.27 -9.03
C VAL A 141 -5.09 10.83 -9.31
N PHE A 142 -5.81 10.31 -10.31
CA PHE A 142 -7.19 10.72 -10.58
C PHE A 142 -8.13 10.27 -9.46
N GLU A 143 -8.01 9.01 -9.01
CA GLU A 143 -8.81 8.48 -7.90
C GLU A 143 -8.66 9.30 -6.61
N LEU A 144 -7.43 9.67 -6.25
CA LEU A 144 -7.14 10.41 -5.02
C LEU A 144 -7.62 11.86 -5.06
N ASN A 145 -7.84 12.41 -6.25
CA ASN A 145 -8.26 13.80 -6.45
C ASN A 145 -9.67 13.89 -7.04
N ARG A 146 -10.50 12.85 -6.88
CA ARG A 146 -11.85 12.80 -7.44
C ARG A 146 -12.71 13.96 -6.94
N ASP A 147 -12.68 14.21 -5.63
CA ASP A 147 -13.47 15.26 -4.97
C ASP A 147 -13.10 16.68 -5.42
N PHE A 148 -11.94 16.87 -6.06
CA PHE A 148 -11.50 18.17 -6.61
C PHE A 148 -11.80 18.32 -8.11
N ARG A 149 -12.35 17.29 -8.74
CA ARG A 149 -12.63 17.25 -10.19
C ARG A 149 -14.12 17.31 -10.53
N GLU A 150 -14.98 17.06 -9.55
CA GLU A 150 -16.44 17.27 -9.61
C GLU A 150 -16.79 18.63 -9.01
#